data_AF-A0A1U6I980-F1
#
_entry.id   AF-A0A1U6I980-F1
#
_cell.length_a   1.000
_cell.length_b   1.000
_cell.length_c   1.000
_cell.angle_alpha   90.00
_cell.angle_beta   90.00
_cell.angle_gamma   90.00
#
_symmetry.space_group_name_H-M   'P 1'
#
loop_
_entity.id
_entity.type
_entity.pdbx_description
1 polymer ?
#
loop_
_entity_poly.entity_id
_entity_poly.type
_entity_poly.pdbx_seq_one_letter_code
_entity_poly.pdbx_strand_id
1 'polypeptide(L)'
;MMRMDAEASRPIDDPAPIRDFPKYGRPLVYVSGIYGKAVGWTHKYGLIEWLDTSGKYRMGWAHSSSIRRVKPDEWKGSSAL
;
A
#
# COMPACT_ATOMS: atom_id res chain seq x y z
N MET A 1 -6.62 -11.40 9.88
CA MET A 1 -5.41 -12.23 9.70
C MET A 1 -4.45 -11.70 8.63
N MET A 2 -4.88 -11.19 7.47
CA MET A 2 -3.98 -10.74 6.39
C MET A 2 -2.94 -9.64 6.72
N ARG A 3 -3.20 -8.73 7.68
CA ARG A 3 -2.22 -7.67 8.05
C ARG A 3 -0.98 -8.22 8.74
N MET A 4 -1.18 -9.17 9.66
CA MET A 4 -0.10 -9.72 10.47
C MET A 4 0.96 -10.42 9.61
N ASP A 5 0.56 -11.13 8.55
CA ASP A 5 1.49 -11.77 7.61
C ASP A 5 2.25 -10.77 6.73
N ALA A 6 1.60 -9.67 6.33
CA ALA A 6 2.23 -8.62 5.53
C ALA A 6 3.19 -7.76 6.36
N GLU A 7 2.85 -7.47 7.61
CA GLU A 7 3.72 -6.80 8.58
C GLU A 7 4.94 -7.68 8.92
N ALA A 8 4.76 -9.01 8.99
CA ALA A 8 5.82 -9.99 9.21
C ALA A 8 6.77 -10.17 8.00
N SER A 9 6.30 -9.93 6.76
CA SER A 9 7.12 -9.97 5.53
C SER A 9 7.80 -8.64 5.20
N ARG A 10 8.06 -7.80 6.21
CA ARG A 10 8.79 -6.55 6.04
C ARG A 10 10.20 -6.80 5.46
N PRO A 11 10.68 -5.96 4.52
CA PRO A 11 12.10 -5.91 4.17
C PRO A 11 12.93 -5.65 5.43
N ILE A 12 13.83 -6.58 5.75
CA ILE A 12 14.63 -6.61 7.00
C ILE A 12 15.53 -5.36 7.19
N ASP A 13 15.75 -4.57 6.13
CA ASP A 13 16.76 -3.51 6.03
C ASP A 13 16.29 -2.10 6.43
N ASP A 14 15.02 -1.95 6.81
CA ASP A 14 14.51 -0.73 7.43
C ASP A 14 14.13 -1.07 8.86
N PRO A 15 14.82 -0.58 9.91
CA PRO A 15 14.48 -0.81 11.33
C PRO A 15 13.38 0.13 11.85
N ALA A 16 12.91 1.11 11.07
CA ALA A 16 11.93 2.10 11.52
C ALA A 16 10.58 1.47 11.92
N PRO A 17 9.86 2.04 12.89
CA PRO A 17 8.51 1.60 13.23
C PRO A 17 7.56 1.86 12.05
N ILE A 18 6.61 0.95 11.85
CA ILE A 18 5.54 1.12 10.87
C ILE A 18 4.60 2.20 11.40
N ARG A 19 4.30 3.17 10.56
CA ARG A 19 3.32 4.22 10.82
C ARG A 19 2.11 3.99 9.95
N ASP A 20 0.94 3.85 10.56
CA ASP A 20 -0.31 3.71 9.82
C ASP A 20 -0.79 5.05 9.27
N PHE A 21 -1.43 4.99 8.09
CA PHE A 21 -2.28 6.08 7.65
C PHE A 21 -3.66 5.99 8.33
N PRO A 22 -4.26 7.12 8.71
CA PRO A 22 -5.60 7.13 9.27
C PRO A 22 -6.59 6.47 8.29
N LYS A 23 -7.60 5.78 8.83
CA LYS A 23 -8.60 5.04 8.03
C LYS A 23 -9.27 5.93 6.98
N TYR A 24 -9.56 7.17 7.34
CA TYR A 24 -10.06 8.21 6.46
C TYR A 24 -8.87 9.09 6.04
N GLY A 25 -8.61 9.18 4.73
CA GLY A 25 -7.45 9.92 4.20
C GLY A 25 -6.28 9.06 3.77
N ARG A 26 -6.46 7.74 3.62
CA ARG A 26 -5.45 6.86 3.00
C ARG A 26 -5.12 7.35 1.58
N PRO A 27 -3.84 7.62 1.28
CA PRO A 27 -3.45 8.07 -0.05
C PRO A 27 -3.77 7.00 -1.11
N LEU A 28 -4.36 7.42 -2.22
CA LEU A 28 -4.41 6.60 -3.44
C LEU A 28 -3.01 6.59 -4.05
N VAL A 29 -2.55 5.41 -4.43
CA VAL A 29 -1.21 5.23 -5.00
C VAL A 29 -1.22 4.33 -6.23
N TYR A 30 -0.18 4.48 -7.03
CA TYR A 30 0.13 3.63 -8.16
C TYR A 30 1.57 3.11 -8.03
N VAL A 31 1.73 1.79 -8.09
CA VAL A 31 3.02 1.11 -7.93
C VAL A 31 3.12 0.01 -8.97
N SER A 32 4.13 0.07 -9.84
CA SER A 32 4.47 -1.00 -10.78
C SER A 32 3.29 -1.58 -11.58
N GLY A 33 2.33 -0.74 -12.02
CA GLY A 33 1.14 -1.21 -12.75
C GLY A 33 -0.14 -1.34 -11.92
N ILE A 34 -0.03 -1.25 -10.59
CA ILE A 34 -1.12 -1.56 -9.66
C ILE A 34 -1.62 -0.26 -9.00
N TYR A 35 -2.93 -0.04 -9.05
CA TYR A 35 -3.62 0.99 -8.27
C TYR A 35 -4.01 0.43 -6.90
N GLY A 36 -3.57 1.08 -5.82
CA GLY A 36 -3.82 0.66 -4.45
C GLY A 36 -3.98 1.84 -3.47
N LYS A 37 -4.18 1.53 -2.19
CA LYS A 37 -4.18 2.50 -1.09
C LYS A 37 -2.97 2.28 -0.21
N ALA A 38 -2.26 3.36 0.12
CA ALA A 38 -1.23 3.30 1.15
C ALA A 38 -1.90 3.19 2.53
N VAL A 39 -1.67 2.09 3.23
CA VAL A 39 -2.25 1.82 4.56
C VAL A 39 -1.26 2.07 5.68
N GLY A 40 0.04 1.98 5.39
CA GLY A 40 1.11 2.27 6.32
C GLY A 40 2.42 2.58 5.61
N TRP A 41 3.43 3.00 6.36
CA TRP A 41 4.73 3.38 5.82
C TRP A 41 5.83 3.27 6.88
N THR A 42 7.06 3.09 6.39
CA THR A 42 8.31 3.26 7.12
C THR A 42 9.13 4.35 6.41
N HIS A 43 10.34 4.65 6.90
CA HIS A 43 11.18 5.66 6.25
C HIS A 43 11.46 5.34 4.78
N LYS A 44 11.68 4.06 4.45
CA LYS A 44 12.02 3.63 3.09
C LYS A 44 10.89 2.99 2.32
N TYR A 45 9.86 2.44 2.97
CA TYR A 45 8.83 1.62 2.33
C TYR A 45 7.41 2.09 2.62
N GLY A 46 6.49 1.82 1.70
CA GLY A 46 5.05 1.95 1.92
C GLY A 46 4.38 0.58 1.87
N LEU A 47 3.46 0.34 2.80
CA LEU A 47 2.56 -0.81 2.78
C LEU A 47 1.32 -0.44 1.96
N ILE A 48 1.12 -1.15 0.86
CA ILE A 48 0.05 -0.91 -0.09
C ILE A 48 -0.97 -2.02 0.01
N GLU A 49 -2.25 -1.66 0.04
CA GLU A 49 -3.40 -2.53 -0.06
C GLU A 49 -4.03 -2.37 -1.45
N TRP A 50 -4.28 -3.47 -2.15
CA TRP A 50 -4.95 -3.45 -3.46
C TRP A 50 -5.83 -4.68 -3.66
N LEU A 51 -6.69 -4.65 -4.67
CA LEU A 51 -7.43 -5.81 -5.15
C LEU A 51 -6.69 -6.38 -6.37
N ASP A 52 -6.42 -7.68 -6.37
CA ASP A 52 -5.94 -8.35 -7.57
C ASP A 52 -7.04 -8.51 -8.63
N THR A 53 -6.68 -9.07 -9.79
CA THR A 53 -7.61 -9.31 -10.90
C THR A 53 -8.75 -10.28 -10.56
N SER A 54 -8.60 -11.05 -9.48
CA SER A 54 -9.63 -11.96 -8.95
C SER A 54 -10.52 -11.28 -7.90
N GLY A 55 -10.33 -9.98 -7.64
CA GLY A 55 -11.05 -9.23 -6.63
C GLY A 55 -10.64 -9.56 -5.20
N LYS A 56 -9.50 -10.25 -4.99
CA LYS A 56 -9.01 -10.58 -3.64
C LYS A 56 -8.14 -9.45 -3.11
N TYR A 57 -8.30 -9.15 -1.82
CA TYR A 57 -7.41 -8.23 -1.12
C TYR A 57 -6.00 -8.79 -1.04
N ARG A 58 -5.05 -7.94 -1.41
CA ARG A 58 -3.62 -8.18 -1.31
C ARG A 58 -2.98 -7.00 -0.59
N MET A 59 -1.92 -7.31 0.14
CA MET A 59 -1.09 -6.32 0.80
C MET A 59 0.37 -6.61 0.46
N GLY A 60 1.18 -5.57 0.34
CA GLY A 60 2.57 -5.71 -0.02
C GLY A 60 3.35 -4.43 0.18
N TRP A 61 4.64 -4.61 0.46
CA TRP A 61 5.59 -3.52 0.63
C TRP A 61 6.15 -3.08 -0.72
N ALA A 62 6.27 -1.77 -0.90
CA ALA A 62 6.96 -1.18 -2.04
C ALA A 62 7.95 -0.12 -1.54
N HIS A 63 9.10 -0.01 -2.19
CA HIS A 63 10.04 1.06 -1.86
C HIS A 63 9.40 2.41 -2.18
N SER A 64 9.54 3.37 -1.28
CA SER A 64 8.90 4.70 -1.34
C SER A 64 9.16 5.42 -2.65
N SER A 65 10.37 5.29 -3.23
CA SER A 65 10.73 5.86 -4.53
C SER A 65 9.89 5.33 -5.69
N SER A 66 9.33 4.13 -5.56
CA SER A 66 8.51 3.48 -6.58
C SER A 66 7.01 3.74 -6.40
N ILE A 67 6.63 4.46 -5.33
CA ILE A 67 5.23 4.76 -5.02
C ILE A 67 4.86 6.14 -5.56
N ARG A 68 3.97 6.17 -6.54
CA ARG A 68 3.39 7.42 -7.04
C ARG A 68 2.05 7.68 -6.37
N ARG A 69 1.85 8.87 -5.78
CA ARG A 69 0.52 9.31 -5.36
C ARG A 69 -0.33 9.63 -6.59
N VAL A 70 -1.58 9.21 -6.57
CA VAL A 70 -2.53 9.50 -7.64
C VAL A 70 -3.70 10.31 -7.09
N LYS A 71 -4.19 11.24 -7.92
CA LYS A 71 -5.41 11.97 -7.60
C LYS A 71 -6.64 11.08 -7.82
N PRO A 72 -7.79 11.37 -7.19
CA PRO A 72 -9.03 10.64 -7.44
C PRO A 72 -9.41 10.59 -8.93
N ASP A 73 -9.16 11.69 -9.65
CA ASP A 73 -9.38 11.84 -11.09
C ASP A 73 -8.49 10.94 -11.97
N GLU A 74 -7.32 10.51 -11.47
CA GLU A 74 -6.42 9.57 -12.16
C GLU A 74 -6.63 8.12 -11.73
N TRP A 75 -7.49 7.88 -10.73
CA TRP A 75 -7.68 6.58 -10.12
C TRP A 75 -8.41 5.61 -11.06
N LYS A 76 -7.77 4.46 -11.33
CA LYS A 76 -8.36 3.36 -12.12
C LYS A 76 -8.42 2.05 -11.35
N GLY A 77 -8.15 2.10 -10.04
CA GLY A 77 -8.31 0.93 -9.17
C GLY A 77 -9.78 0.68 -8.83
N SER A 78 -10.05 -0.45 -8.17
CA SER A 78 -11.42 -0.76 -7.76
C SER A 78 -11.95 0.26 -6.74
N SER A 79 -13.21 0.67 -6.90
CA SER A 79 -13.95 1.52 -5.96
C SER A 79 -14.36 0.79 -4.67
N ALA A 80 -14.24 -0.54 -4.66
CA ALA A 80 -14.52 -1.38 -3.49
C ALA A 80 -13.38 -1.38 -2.46
N LEU A 81 -12.22 -0.82 -2.81
CA LEU A 81 -11.09 -0.55 -1.90
C LEU A 81 -11.39 0.62 -0.97
#